data_AF-A0A941Q262-F1
#
_entry.id   AF-A0A941Q262-F1
#
_cell.length_a   1.000
_cell.length_b   1.000
_cell.length_c   1.000
_cell.angle_alpha   90.00
_cell.angle_beta   90.00
_cell.angle_gamma   90.00
#
_symmetry.space_group_name_H-M   'P 1'
#
loop_
_entity.id
_entity.type
_entity.pdbx_description
1 polymer ?
#
loop_
_entity_poly.entity_id
_entity_poly.type
_entity_poly.pdbx_seq_one_letter_code
_entity_poly.pdbx_strand_id
1 'polypeptide(L)'
;MSEALRRSAPLTQLRARLQESADRFEAIRGALPGALARHVRPGPVDEEGWSLLVANAAVAAKLRQIKPHLEGLLREQGWQVSSIRIRVQSN
;
A
#
# COMPACT_ATOMS: atom_id res chain seq x y z
N MET A 1 25.60 26.62 -16.22
CA MET A 1 25.73 25.25 -15.68
C MET A 1 24.88 25.13 -14.43
N SER A 2 23.57 24.82 -14.55
CA SER A 2 22.73 24.35 -13.44
C SER A 2 21.25 24.10 -13.83
N GLU A 3 20.96 23.43 -14.95
CA GLU A 3 19.58 23.04 -15.30
C GLU A 3 19.17 21.66 -14.77
N ALA A 4 20.08 20.96 -14.07
CA ALA A 4 19.86 19.60 -13.55
C ALA A 4 19.13 19.55 -12.19
N LEU A 5 18.98 20.67 -11.47
CA LEU A 5 18.46 20.64 -10.09
C LEU A 5 16.94 20.87 -9.98
N ARG A 6 16.27 21.29 -11.07
CA ARG A 6 14.86 21.71 -11.03
C ARG A 6 13.86 20.55 -11.23
N ARG A 7 14.33 19.33 -11.54
CA ARG A 7 13.48 18.12 -11.65
C ARG A 7 13.46 17.25 -10.38
N SER A 8 14.18 17.62 -9.33
CA SER A 8 14.38 16.78 -8.15
C SER A 8 13.27 16.88 -7.09
N ALA A 9 12.39 17.90 -7.16
CA ALA A 9 11.26 18.04 -6.24
C ALA A 9 10.17 16.97 -6.40
N PRO A 10 9.67 16.64 -7.61
CA PRO A 10 8.66 15.60 -7.79
C PRO A 10 9.19 14.20 -7.45
N LEU A 11 10.47 13.93 -7.68
CA LEU A 11 11.09 12.65 -7.33
C LEU A 11 11.19 12.43 -5.82
N THR A 12 11.52 13.48 -5.05
CA THR A 12 11.54 13.42 -3.59
C THR A 12 10.13 13.18 -3.03
N GLN A 13 9.11 13.87 -3.55
CA GLN A 13 7.72 13.62 -3.15
C GLN A 13 7.24 12.21 -3.54
N LEU A 14 7.61 11.72 -4.73
CA LEU A 14 7.28 10.36 -5.14
C LEU A 14 7.92 9.32 -4.22
N ARG A 15 9.19 9.50 -3.83
CA ARG A 15 9.87 8.63 -2.87
C ARG A 15 9.21 8.67 -1.50
N ALA A 16 8.80 9.84 -1.02
CA ALA A 16 8.08 9.98 0.24
C ALA A 16 6.74 9.21 0.21
N ARG A 17 5.99 9.29 -0.89
CA ARG A 17 4.74 8.53 -1.06
C ARG A 17 4.95 7.02 -1.15
N LEU A 18 6.00 6.59 -1.85
CA LEU A 18 6.38 5.17 -1.92
C LEU A 18 6.80 4.63 -0.55
N GLN A 19 7.57 5.42 0.20
CA GLN A 19 8.00 5.08 1.55
C GLN A 19 6.79 5.02 2.49
N GLU A 20 5.91 6.01 2.47
CA GLU A 20 4.66 5.99 3.24
C GLU A 20 3.80 4.76 2.94
N SER A 21 3.69 4.38 1.66
CA SER A 21 3.00 3.14 1.29
C SER A 21 3.71 1.88 1.82
N ALA A 22 5.03 1.87 1.88
CA ALA A 22 5.80 0.75 2.40
C ALA A 22 5.68 0.66 3.93
N ASP A 23 5.74 1.77 4.64
CA ASP A 23 5.53 1.85 6.10
C ASP A 23 4.14 1.36 6.49
N ARG A 24 3.09 1.79 5.77
CA ARG A 24 1.73 1.25 5.95
C ARG A 24 1.66 -0.25 5.69
N PHE A 25 2.40 -0.75 4.70
CA PHE A 25 2.48 -2.18 4.42
C PHE A 25 3.16 -2.95 5.54
N GLU A 26 4.29 -2.49 6.04
CA GLU A 26 4.98 -3.14 7.17
C GLU A 26 4.10 -3.13 8.43
N ALA A 27 3.35 -2.05 8.68
CA ALA A 27 2.40 -1.98 9.81
C ALA A 27 1.32 -3.07 9.73
N ILE A 28 0.76 -3.33 8.55
CA ILE A 28 -0.23 -4.42 8.36
C ILE A 28 0.41 -5.79 8.14
N ARG A 29 1.71 -5.85 7.81
CA ARG A 29 2.41 -7.10 7.47
C ARG A 29 2.42 -8.08 8.63
N GLY A 30 2.48 -7.58 9.86
CA GLY A 30 2.35 -8.40 11.07
C GLY A 30 0.98 -9.05 11.22
N ALA A 31 -0.07 -8.46 10.67
CA ALA A 31 -1.43 -9.02 10.66
C ALA A 31 -1.72 -9.90 9.43
N LEU A 32 -0.87 -9.84 8.40
CA LEU A 32 -0.98 -10.69 7.23
C LEU A 32 -0.38 -12.08 7.52
N PRO A 33 -1.08 -13.17 7.18
CA PRO A 33 -0.47 -14.50 7.21
C PRO A 33 0.76 -14.53 6.30
N GLY A 34 1.90 -15.05 6.74
CA GLY A 34 3.18 -14.94 6.01
C GLY A 34 3.14 -15.45 4.56
N ALA A 35 2.32 -16.47 4.27
CA ALA A 35 2.09 -16.96 2.91
C ALA A 35 1.28 -15.99 2.02
N LEU A 36 0.43 -15.13 2.60
CA LEU A 36 -0.26 -14.06 1.87
C LEU A 36 0.64 -12.85 1.65
N ALA A 37 1.43 -12.46 2.65
CA ALA A 37 2.27 -11.26 2.57
C ALA A 37 3.20 -11.27 1.34
N ARG A 38 3.73 -12.43 0.95
CA ARG A 38 4.56 -12.58 -0.27
C ARG A 38 3.81 -12.39 -1.60
N HIS A 39 2.49 -12.52 -1.58
CA HIS A 39 1.62 -12.38 -2.76
C HIS A 39 0.85 -11.05 -2.77
N VAL A 40 1.12 -10.18 -1.80
CA VAL A 40 0.55 -8.84 -1.68
C VAL A 40 1.70 -7.85 -1.82
N ARG A 41 1.50 -6.80 -2.60
CA ARG A 41 2.43 -5.69 -2.74
C ARG A 41 1.74 -4.37 -2.40
N PRO A 42 2.43 -3.45 -1.71
CA PRO A 42 1.95 -2.08 -1.58
C PRO A 42 1.79 -1.47 -2.97
N GLY A 43 0.61 -0.96 -3.26
CA GLY A 43 0.34 -0.11 -4.42
C GLY A 43 0.38 1.36 -4.04
N PRO A 44 0.19 2.26 -5.00
CA PRO A 44 0.20 3.70 -4.75
C PRO A 44 -0.87 4.10 -3.73
N VAL A 45 -0.51 5.09 -2.91
CA VAL A 45 -1.44 5.87 -2.10
C VAL A 45 -1.86 7.07 -2.94
N ASP A 46 -3.14 7.13 -3.28
CA ASP A 46 -3.77 8.21 -4.02
C ASP A 46 -4.80 8.93 -3.13
N GLU A 47 -5.39 10.01 -3.63
CA GLU A 47 -6.38 10.81 -2.89
C GLU A 47 -7.64 10.01 -2.52
N GLU A 48 -7.98 8.99 -3.30
CA GLU A 48 -9.11 8.09 -3.03
C GLU A 48 -8.79 6.98 -2.01
N GLY A 49 -7.51 6.74 -1.69
CA GLY A 49 -7.10 5.73 -0.73
C GLY A 49 -5.88 4.92 -1.16
N TRP A 50 -5.67 3.79 -0.47
CA TRP A 50 -4.49 2.95 -0.62
C TRP A 50 -4.80 1.69 -1.41
N SER A 51 -4.06 1.45 -2.49
CA SER A 51 -4.24 0.24 -3.30
C SER A 51 -3.28 -0.85 -2.89
N LEU A 52 -3.76 -2.09 -2.77
CA LEU A 52 -2.96 -3.29 -2.57
C LEU A 52 -3.03 -4.14 -3.83
N LEU A 53 -1.85 -4.46 -4.36
CA LEU A 53 -1.69 -5.27 -5.54
C LEU A 53 -1.52 -6.73 -5.10
N VAL A 54 -2.32 -7.64 -5.65
CA VAL A 54 -2.28 -9.06 -5.28
C VAL A 54 -2.03 -9.94 -6.49
N ALA A 55 -1.33 -11.05 -6.28
CA ALA A 55 -0.92 -11.94 -7.37
C ALA A 55 -2.08 -12.71 -8.02
N ASN A 56 -3.18 -12.97 -7.30
CA ASN A 56 -4.32 -13.73 -7.82
C ASN A 56 -5.62 -13.39 -7.08
N ALA A 57 -6.75 -13.82 -7.66
CA ALA A 57 -8.08 -13.58 -7.13
C ALA A 57 -8.33 -14.27 -5.77
N ALA A 58 -7.70 -15.41 -5.50
CA ALA A 58 -7.83 -16.11 -4.21
C ALA A 58 -7.20 -15.30 -3.06
N VAL A 59 -6.00 -14.76 -3.27
CA VAL A 59 -5.35 -13.81 -2.37
C VAL A 59 -6.22 -12.56 -2.22
N ALA A 60 -6.78 -12.05 -3.31
CA ALA A 60 -7.68 -10.89 -3.27
C ALA A 60 -8.91 -11.13 -2.39
N ALA A 61 -9.56 -12.29 -2.51
CA ALA A 61 -10.73 -12.65 -1.72
C ALA A 61 -10.37 -12.74 -0.23
N LYS A 62 -9.27 -13.40 0.11
CA LYS A 62 -8.80 -13.50 1.49
C LYS A 62 -8.38 -12.14 2.05
N LEU A 63 -7.75 -11.28 1.25
CA LEU A 63 -7.41 -9.92 1.64
C LEU A 63 -8.66 -9.07 1.89
N ARG A 64 -9.72 -9.24 1.09
CA ARG A 64 -11.03 -8.59 1.31
C ARG A 64 -11.69 -9.04 2.61
N GLN A 65 -11.54 -10.31 3.00
CA GLN A 65 -12.06 -10.82 4.28
C GLN A 65 -11.37 -10.16 5.47
N ILE A 66 -10.05 -9.97 5.40
CA ILE A 66 -9.28 -9.33 6.48
C ILE A 66 -9.19 -7.80 6.35
N LYS A 67 -9.60 -7.22 5.22
CA LYS A 67 -9.61 -5.77 4.96
C LYS A 67 -10.15 -4.94 6.13
N PRO A 68 -11.35 -5.21 6.69
CA PRO A 68 -11.88 -4.42 7.80
C PRO A 68 -10.98 -4.46 9.05
N HIS A 69 -10.31 -5.60 9.30
CA HIS A 69 -9.35 -5.73 10.38
C HIS A 69 -8.08 -4.89 10.11
N LEU A 70 -7.56 -4.92 8.88
CA LEU A 70 -6.42 -4.11 8.47
C LEU A 70 -6.70 -2.60 8.55
N GLU A 71 -7.90 -2.18 8.16
CA GLU A 71 -8.35 -0.79 8.29
C GLU A 71 -8.45 -0.38 9.76
N GLY A 72 -8.90 -1.27 10.64
CA GLY A 72 -8.89 -1.08 12.09
C GLY A 72 -7.48 -0.87 12.63
N LEU A 73 -6.56 -1.80 12.34
CA LEU A 73 -5.16 -1.73 12.78
C LEU A 73 -4.49 -0.42 12.33
N LEU A 74 -4.66 -0.03 11.07
CA LEU A 74 -4.09 1.21 10.57
C LEU A 74 -4.64 2.44 11.29
N ARG A 75 -5.96 2.46 11.59
CA ARG A 75 -6.57 3.55 12.37
C ARG A 75 -6.06 3.57 13.81
N GLU A 76 -5.88 2.42 14.44
CA GLU A 76 -5.29 2.29 15.79
C GLU A 76 -3.84 2.78 15.83
N GLN A 77 -3.10 2.57 14.74
CA GLN A 77 -1.74 3.07 14.54
C GLN A 77 -1.69 4.56 14.13
N GLY A 78 -2.84 5.24 14.04
CA GLY A 78 -2.93 6.67 13.70
C GLY A 78 -2.89 7.00 12.21
N TRP A 79 -2.95 5.99 11.33
CA TRP A 79 -2.99 6.21 9.88
C TRP A 79 -4.40 6.56 9.40
N GLN A 80 -4.50 7.61 8.59
CA GLN A 80 -5.74 7.96 7.87
C GLN A 80 -5.91 7.04 6.66
N VAL A 81 -6.70 5.98 6.82
CA VAL A 81 -7.06 5.08 5.72
C VAL A 81 -8.44 5.41 5.20
N SER A 82 -8.50 6.08 4.05
CA SER A 82 -9.75 6.47 3.40
C SER A 82 -10.47 5.26 2.78
N SER A 83 -9.72 4.33 2.17
CA SER A 83 -10.21 3.06 1.64
C SER A 83 -9.06 2.17 1.18
N ILE A 84 -9.05 0.89 1.57
CA ILE A 84 -8.13 -0.10 0.99
C ILE A 84 -8.76 -0.72 -0.27
N ARG A 85 -8.15 -0.47 -1.43
CA ARG A 85 -8.55 -1.09 -2.71
C ARG A 85 -7.68 -2.28 -3.02
N ILE A 86 -8.29 -3.36 -3.51
CA ILE A 86 -7.57 -4.61 -3.78
C ILE A 86 -7.62 -4.88 -5.28
N ARG A 87 -6.47 -4.81 -5.94
CA ARG A 87 -6.33 -5.00 -7.39
C ARG A 87 -5.52 -6.26 -7.67
N VAL A 88 -6.09 -7.18 -8.45
CA VAL A 88 -5.36 -8.35 -8.92
C VAL A 88 -4.45 -7.90 -10.06
N GLN A 89 -3.15 -8.18 -9.95
CA GLN A 89 -2.24 -8.07 -11.10
C GLN A 89 -2.53 -9.27 -12.00
N SER A 90 -3.36 -9.04 -13.01
CA SER A 90 -3.51 -9.97 -14.13
C SER A 90 -2.23 -9.86 -14.95
N ASN A 91 -1.38 -10.88 -14.87
CA ASN A 91 -0.27 -11.07 -15.81
C ASN A 91 -0.78 -11.59 -17.15
#